data_AF-A0AAN6FRM1-F1
#
_entry.id   AF-A0AAN6FRM1-F1
#
_cell.length_a   1.000
_cell.length_b   1.000
_cell.length_c   1.000
_cell.angle_alpha   90.00
_cell.angle_beta   90.00
_cell.angle_gamma   90.00
#
_symmetry.space_group_name_H-M   'P 1'
#
loop_
_entity.id
_entity.type
_entity.pdbx_description
1 polymer ?
#
loop_
_entity_poly.entity_id
_entity_poly.type
_entity_poly.pdbx_seq_one_letter_code
_entity_poly.pdbx_strand_id
1 'polypeptide(L)'
;MVHSPTSQATLADALFHRSPLILSLGHSIVRYRFRVATRKPAYHIGTMVYSLTYRRPSHVRSSTSCDSLSGDEKQKSINDSITSESSCMSNGIPEALSFDRIISGAVCPPCTVRDFMNYLRYIEHSAENLQFFLWYRDYCTRWEKLPESEKALAPVWSAEQAEAEVAGNALQARSKRTNPELAAVLKDTDFADRPPQHAVDRTDPFVSTNRSSDDDRKYPMSDYASSMGEDTLASSNVHQSVAGQAFDDAGMKWKPFTLQPYRDEIDHIISVYIAGGSPRELNLSARERQSVLHALQNTTHPTAFRSIVPTVEYSLRKQAHPNFVRWTICNGNRPRVIFARGLGIAGILVGFTVDLLLTLSHASRPWRILPFPAWFIGIATLIAAWKGMCVVLHGLHHRHLRPWELFSDEPAEYGNEKWISQETLTSQSGNSFEDEPWVPRYQKRNVIRKICDRQIWIEEPALRQIQDTIFLQAILAGFVLSCVAVGIFCAVPRGNFY
;
A
#
# COMPACT_ATOMS: atom_id res chain seq x y z
N MET A 1 -63.91 6.91 -83.86
CA MET A 1 -62.83 7.90 -83.87
C MET A 1 -62.23 7.96 -82.48
N VAL A 2 -60.98 7.49 -82.39
CA VAL A 2 -59.85 8.00 -81.59
C VAL A 2 -60.15 8.27 -80.10
N HIS A 3 -59.90 7.30 -79.22
CA HIS A 3 -58.65 7.02 -78.47
C HIS A 3 -58.33 8.00 -77.33
N SER A 4 -58.59 7.55 -76.09
CA SER A 4 -57.55 7.36 -75.05
C SER A 4 -58.13 6.58 -73.84
N PRO A 5 -57.70 5.34 -73.58
CA PRO A 5 -57.98 4.58 -72.35
C PRO A 5 -56.85 4.80 -71.31
N THR A 6 -57.14 5.12 -70.04
CA THR A 6 -57.21 4.22 -68.84
C THR A 6 -55.92 3.41 -68.61
N SER A 7 -55.41 3.15 -67.41
CA SER A 7 -55.94 3.01 -66.04
C SER A 7 -54.70 2.73 -65.13
N GLN A 8 -54.66 2.90 -63.81
CA GLN A 8 -55.40 2.11 -62.83
C GLN A 8 -55.09 2.62 -61.41
N ALA A 9 -56.14 2.76 -60.61
CA ALA A 9 -56.08 2.81 -59.16
C ALA A 9 -56.22 1.38 -58.61
N THR A 10 -55.53 1.05 -57.51
CA THR A 10 -56.04 0.30 -56.32
C THR A 10 -54.88 -0.01 -55.37
N LEU A 11 -54.94 0.39 -54.10
CA LEU A 11 -55.58 -0.33 -52.99
C LEU A 11 -54.92 -1.70 -52.72
N ALA A 12 -53.85 -1.67 -51.94
CA ALA A 12 -53.41 -2.80 -51.13
C ALA A 12 -52.88 -2.23 -49.80
N ASP A 13 -53.81 -2.21 -48.84
CA ASP A 13 -53.56 -2.05 -47.42
C ASP A 13 -52.56 -3.07 -46.91
N ALA A 14 -51.81 -2.62 -45.90
CA ALA A 14 -51.21 -3.41 -44.84
C ALA A 14 -50.22 -4.50 -45.27
N LEU A 15 -48.96 -4.34 -44.86
CA LEU A 15 -48.34 -5.24 -43.89
C LEU A 15 -46.88 -4.82 -43.61
N PHE A 16 -46.55 -4.77 -42.32
CA PHE A 16 -45.21 -4.76 -41.71
C PHE A 16 -44.36 -3.47 -41.71
N HIS A 17 -44.52 -2.75 -40.58
CA HIS A 17 -43.43 -2.44 -39.63
C HIS A 17 -42.08 -1.95 -40.20
N ARG A 18 -41.80 -0.64 -40.03
CA ARG A 18 -40.92 -0.12 -38.96
C ARG A 18 -40.88 1.42 -38.98
N SER A 19 -40.88 1.97 -37.77
CA SER A 19 -41.19 3.35 -37.38
C SER A 19 -40.13 4.40 -37.76
N PRO A 20 -40.52 5.69 -37.85
CA PRO A 20 -39.63 6.83 -38.04
C PRO A 20 -39.29 7.50 -36.69
N LEU A 21 -38.00 7.62 -36.35
CA LEU A 21 -37.53 8.53 -35.28
C LEU A 21 -36.08 8.93 -35.56
N ILE A 22 -35.89 9.95 -36.41
CA ILE A 22 -34.66 10.72 -36.50
C ILE A 22 -35.06 12.19 -36.40
N LEU A 23 -35.12 12.70 -35.17
CA LEU A 23 -35.00 14.12 -34.80
C LEU A 23 -35.34 14.28 -33.30
N SER A 24 -34.38 13.96 -32.42
CA SER A 24 -34.22 14.56 -31.09
C SER A 24 -33.17 13.78 -30.30
N LEU A 25 -31.89 14.15 -30.41
CA LEU A 25 -30.83 13.82 -29.44
C LEU A 25 -29.53 14.53 -29.87
N GLY A 26 -29.47 15.84 -29.65
CA GLY A 26 -28.31 16.65 -30.04
C GLY A 26 -28.01 17.86 -29.15
N HIS A 27 -28.67 18.03 -27.99
CA HIS A 27 -28.54 19.29 -27.24
C HIS A 27 -28.37 19.19 -25.71
N SER A 28 -28.01 18.04 -25.13
CA SER A 28 -27.84 17.92 -23.67
C SER A 28 -26.47 17.44 -23.15
N ILE A 29 -25.41 17.36 -23.97
CA ILE A 29 -24.11 16.81 -23.52
C ILE A 29 -22.98 17.87 -23.43
N VAL A 30 -23.21 19.13 -23.78
CA VAL A 30 -22.11 20.13 -23.88
C VAL A 30 -22.01 21.11 -22.70
N ARG A 31 -22.91 21.06 -21.69
CA ARG A 31 -22.92 22.05 -20.58
C ARG A 31 -22.43 21.59 -19.21
N TYR A 32 -21.72 20.45 -19.11
CA TYR A 32 -21.15 19.99 -17.82
C TYR A 32 -19.61 20.01 -17.74
N ARG A 33 -18.94 20.77 -18.61
CA ARG A 33 -17.46 20.82 -18.67
C ARG A 33 -16.81 22.18 -18.40
N PHE A 34 -17.52 23.11 -17.77
CA PHE A 34 -16.96 24.41 -17.39
C PHE A 34 -17.51 24.91 -16.04
N ARG A 35 -17.06 24.29 -14.94
CA ARG A 35 -16.93 25.01 -13.66
C ARG A 35 -15.99 24.25 -12.72
N VAL A 36 -14.78 24.78 -12.62
CA VAL A 36 -13.74 24.72 -11.58
C VAL A 36 -12.39 24.63 -12.28
N ALA A 37 -12.05 25.72 -12.98
CA ALA A 37 -10.67 26.04 -13.34
C ALA A 37 -10.21 27.11 -12.35
N THR A 38 -10.01 26.72 -11.10
CA THR A 38 -9.24 27.52 -10.15
C THR A 38 -7.76 27.33 -10.50
N ARG A 39 -7.15 28.39 -11.00
CA ARG A 39 -5.72 28.67 -11.20
C ARG A 39 -4.78 27.49 -10.90
N LYS A 40 -4.50 26.66 -11.91
CA LYS A 40 -3.27 25.84 -11.93
C LYS A 40 -2.08 26.76 -12.23
N PRO A 41 -0.98 26.74 -11.45
CA PRO A 41 0.24 27.38 -11.87
C PRO A 41 0.72 26.72 -13.17
N ALA A 42 1.09 27.54 -14.15
CA ALA A 42 1.65 27.09 -15.41
C ALA A 42 3.01 26.42 -15.12
N TYR A 43 3.03 25.09 -15.06
CA TYR A 43 4.27 24.33 -15.10
C TYR A 43 4.79 24.40 -16.53
N HIS A 44 5.99 24.96 -16.69
CA HIS A 44 6.77 24.84 -17.93
C HIS A 44 6.77 23.38 -18.38
N ILE A 45 6.25 23.12 -19.58
CA ILE A 45 6.39 21.84 -20.28
C ILE A 45 7.83 21.78 -20.81
N GLY A 46 8.77 21.61 -19.89
CA GLY A 46 10.08 21.05 -20.19
C GLY A 46 9.98 19.55 -19.98
N THR A 47 10.29 18.76 -20.99
CA THR A 47 10.43 17.30 -20.91
C THR A 47 11.62 16.97 -20.00
N MET A 48 11.46 17.14 -18.69
CA MET A 48 12.48 16.82 -17.70
C MET A 48 12.43 15.30 -17.46
N VAL A 49 13.19 14.56 -18.27
CA VAL A 49 13.59 13.19 -17.91
C VAL A 49 14.51 13.34 -16.70
N TYR A 50 14.31 12.54 -15.64
CA TYR A 50 15.26 12.53 -14.53
C TYR A 50 16.65 12.16 -15.04
N SER A 51 17.68 12.48 -14.26
CA SER A 51 19.06 12.10 -14.62
C SER A 51 19.13 10.63 -15.05
N LEU A 52 19.87 10.34 -16.13
CA LEU A 52 20.14 8.97 -16.58
C LEU A 52 20.82 8.10 -15.51
N THR A 53 21.37 8.72 -14.46
CA THR A 53 21.91 8.03 -13.29
C THR A 53 20.86 7.62 -12.26
N TYR A 54 19.57 7.89 -12.52
CA TYR A 54 18.46 7.52 -11.65
C TYR A 54 18.54 6.05 -11.24
N ARG A 55 18.42 5.79 -9.93
CA ARG A 55 18.36 4.45 -9.38
C ARG A 55 17.05 4.30 -8.60
N ARG A 56 16.28 3.27 -8.97
CA ARG A 56 15.07 2.88 -8.23
C ARG A 56 15.43 2.62 -6.76
N PRO A 57 14.62 3.07 -5.78
CA PRO A 57 14.87 2.85 -4.37
C PRO A 57 15.13 1.37 -4.06
N SER A 58 16.10 1.10 -3.20
CA SER A 58 16.33 -0.25 -2.66
C SER A 58 15.15 -0.66 -1.78
N HIS A 59 14.83 -1.95 -1.77
CA HIS A 59 13.84 -2.46 -0.83
C HIS A 59 14.41 -2.33 0.59
N VAL A 60 13.66 -1.66 1.45
CA VAL A 60 13.99 -1.52 2.88
C VAL A 60 13.31 -2.69 3.58
N ARG A 61 14.12 -3.61 4.11
CA ARG A 61 13.60 -4.73 4.91
C ARG A 61 13.14 -4.20 6.26
N SER A 62 12.01 -4.72 6.74
CA SER A 62 11.68 -4.63 8.17
C SER A 62 12.83 -5.28 8.93
N SER A 63 13.64 -4.46 9.60
CA SER A 63 14.81 -4.94 10.30
C SER A 63 14.51 -4.86 11.79
N THR A 64 14.54 -6.01 12.45
CA THR A 64 14.57 -6.13 13.92
C THR A 64 15.76 -5.36 14.53
N SER A 65 16.76 -4.98 13.72
CA SER A 65 17.85 -4.11 14.14
C SER A 65 17.46 -2.64 14.31
N CYS A 66 16.25 -2.21 13.95
CA CYS A 66 15.73 -0.89 14.33
C CYS A 66 15.39 -0.79 15.83
N ASP A 67 15.37 -1.91 16.56
CA ASP A 67 15.27 -1.93 18.03
C ASP A 67 16.47 -1.24 18.71
N SER A 68 17.58 -1.02 17.99
CA SER A 68 18.76 -0.34 18.55
C SER A 68 18.70 1.19 18.46
N LEU A 69 17.78 1.77 17.67
CA LEU A 69 17.67 3.22 17.54
C LEU A 69 16.76 3.77 18.63
N SER A 70 17.28 4.74 19.39
CA SER A 70 16.48 5.48 20.38
C SER A 70 15.36 6.28 19.69
N GLY A 71 14.28 6.56 20.42
CA GLY A 71 13.19 7.41 19.93
C GLY A 71 13.69 8.77 19.43
N ASP A 72 14.68 9.35 20.11
CA ASP A 72 15.29 10.63 19.72
C ASP A 72 16.09 10.53 18.42
N GLU A 73 16.76 9.40 18.18
CA GLU A 73 17.48 9.16 16.93
C GLU A 73 16.52 8.96 15.76
N LYS A 74 15.39 8.27 16.00
CA LYS A 74 14.29 8.16 15.03
C LYS A 74 13.74 9.54 14.70
N GLN A 75 13.44 10.36 15.72
CA GLN A 75 12.92 11.71 15.53
C GLN A 75 13.92 12.61 14.78
N LYS A 76 15.20 12.53 15.12
CA LYS A 76 16.27 13.25 14.41
C LYS A 76 16.34 12.82 12.95
N SER A 77 16.32 11.51 12.67
CA SER A 77 16.32 10.98 11.30
C SER A 77 15.10 11.42 10.49
N ILE A 78 13.93 11.54 11.13
CA ILE A 78 12.70 12.08 10.53
C ILE A 78 12.92 13.57 10.18
N ASN A 79 13.33 14.38 11.16
CA ASN A 79 13.55 15.81 10.99
C ASN A 79 14.63 16.09 9.92
N ASP A 80 15.70 15.31 9.91
CA ASP A 80 16.75 15.40 8.88
C ASP A 80 16.17 15.11 7.50
N SER A 81 15.26 14.14 7.33
CA SER A 81 14.61 13.92 6.03
C SER A 81 13.62 15.01 5.62
N ILE A 82 12.93 15.63 6.56
CA ILE A 82 11.99 16.72 6.28
C ILE A 82 12.76 18.00 5.91
N THR A 83 13.83 18.30 6.64
CA THR A 83 14.64 19.51 6.42
C THR A 83 15.61 19.38 5.23
N SER A 84 15.96 18.16 4.82
CA SER A 84 16.79 17.88 3.63
C SER A 84 16.06 18.05 2.29
N GLU A 85 14.93 18.76 2.26
CA GLU A 85 14.23 19.23 1.04
C GLU A 85 15.15 19.94 0.02
N SER A 86 16.40 20.27 0.37
CA SER A 86 17.40 20.83 -0.55
C SER A 86 18.09 19.82 -1.50
N SER A 87 17.92 18.50 -1.30
CA SER A 87 18.50 17.49 -2.21
C SER A 87 17.44 16.96 -3.18
N CYS A 88 17.61 17.27 -4.46
CA CYS A 88 16.70 16.97 -5.58
C CYS A 88 16.14 15.53 -5.65
N MET A 89 16.76 14.54 -4.98
CA MET A 89 16.25 13.17 -4.85
C MET A 89 16.78 12.50 -3.56
N SER A 90 15.89 12.13 -2.62
CA SER A 90 16.28 11.32 -1.45
C SER A 90 16.14 9.84 -1.78
N ASN A 91 17.24 9.09 -1.76
CA ASN A 91 17.27 7.63 -2.00
C ASN A 91 16.58 7.15 -3.30
N GLY A 92 16.58 7.98 -4.35
CA GLY A 92 15.93 7.65 -5.62
C GLY A 92 14.42 7.95 -5.67
N ILE A 93 13.90 8.72 -4.71
CA ILE A 93 12.53 9.22 -4.69
C ILE A 93 12.57 10.72 -5.01
N PRO A 94 11.82 11.19 -6.02
CA PRO A 94 11.72 12.62 -6.29
C PRO A 94 10.84 13.30 -5.24
N GLU A 95 11.09 14.59 -4.99
CA GLU A 95 10.30 15.42 -4.07
C GLU A 95 8.80 15.40 -4.41
N ALA A 96 8.45 15.29 -5.69
CA ALA A 96 7.06 15.18 -6.14
C ALA A 96 6.32 13.94 -5.60
N LEU A 97 7.05 12.89 -5.22
CA LEU A 97 6.55 11.68 -4.58
C LEU A 97 7.01 11.58 -3.11
N SER A 98 7.30 12.70 -2.46
CA SER A 98 7.63 12.72 -1.04
C SER A 98 6.48 12.18 -0.19
N PHE A 99 6.82 11.68 1.00
CA PHE A 99 5.82 11.16 1.93
C PHE A 99 4.77 12.23 2.25
N ASP A 100 5.19 13.45 2.56
CA ASP A 100 4.29 14.54 2.93
C ASP A 100 3.31 14.89 1.82
N ARG A 101 3.75 14.87 0.56
CA ARG A 101 2.87 15.11 -0.60
C ARG A 101 1.88 13.99 -0.84
N ILE A 102 2.29 12.74 -0.60
CA ILE A 102 1.39 11.58 -0.68
C ILE A 102 0.32 11.72 0.39
N ILE A 103 0.73 11.91 1.65
CA ILE A 103 -0.17 12.07 2.78
C ILE A 103 -1.12 13.22 2.52
N SER A 104 -0.64 14.43 2.21
CA SER A 104 -1.49 15.61 1.98
C SER A 104 -2.44 15.53 0.77
N GLY A 105 -2.49 14.41 0.04
CA GLY A 105 -3.32 14.22 -1.14
C GLY A 105 -2.90 15.08 -2.34
N ALA A 106 -1.64 15.54 -2.38
CA ALA A 106 -1.11 16.42 -3.43
C ALA A 106 -0.54 15.67 -4.66
N VAL A 107 -0.85 14.37 -4.76
CA VAL A 107 -0.38 13.45 -5.81
C VAL A 107 -1.56 12.74 -6.46
N CYS A 108 -1.39 12.32 -7.71
CA CYS A 108 -2.42 11.67 -8.49
C CYS A 108 -2.27 10.13 -8.45
N PRO A 109 -3.33 9.37 -8.85
CA PRO A 109 -3.23 7.93 -9.01
C PRO A 109 -2.07 7.52 -9.94
N PRO A 110 -1.32 6.45 -9.62
CA PRO A 110 -1.51 5.47 -8.53
C PRO A 110 -0.70 5.73 -7.25
N CYS A 111 -0.43 7.00 -6.93
CA CYS A 111 0.40 7.38 -5.78
C CYS A 111 -0.41 8.00 -4.64
N THR A 112 -1.74 7.96 -4.65
CA THR A 112 -2.60 8.61 -3.65
C THR A 112 -2.47 7.99 -2.25
N VAL A 113 -2.94 8.68 -1.20
CA VAL A 113 -3.04 8.12 0.17
C VAL A 113 -3.77 6.78 0.17
N ARG A 114 -4.86 6.68 -0.60
CA ARG A 114 -5.63 5.44 -0.73
C ARG A 114 -4.80 4.35 -1.41
N ASP A 115 -4.03 4.68 -2.45
CA ASP A 115 -3.14 3.71 -3.09
C ASP A 115 -2.05 3.22 -2.12
N PHE A 116 -1.54 4.13 -1.28
CA PHE A 116 -0.58 3.79 -0.22
C PHE A 116 -1.21 2.90 0.86
N MET A 117 -2.43 3.21 1.30
CA MET A 117 -3.19 2.39 2.24
C MET A 117 -3.48 0.98 1.66
N ASN A 118 -3.92 0.90 0.41
CA ASN A 118 -4.15 -0.38 -0.27
C ASN A 118 -2.86 -1.20 -0.38
N TYR A 119 -1.72 -0.54 -0.67
CA TYR A 119 -0.43 -1.20 -0.68
C TYR A 119 -0.07 -1.74 0.72
N LEU A 120 -0.25 -0.96 1.78
CA LEU A 120 0.00 -1.41 3.15
C LEU A 120 -0.93 -2.54 3.59
N ARG A 121 -2.19 -2.55 3.14
CA ARG A 121 -3.17 -3.60 3.46
C ARG A 121 -2.89 -4.90 2.71
N TYR A 122 -2.75 -4.81 1.39
CA TYR A 122 -2.73 -5.98 0.51
C TYR A 122 -1.33 -6.51 0.17
N ILE A 123 -0.27 -5.73 0.38
CA ILE A 123 1.10 -6.10 -0.02
C ILE A 123 2.07 -6.14 1.18
N GLU A 124 2.15 -5.07 1.98
CA GLU A 124 3.11 -5.00 3.09
C GLU A 124 2.55 -5.50 4.43
N HIS A 125 1.22 -5.65 4.52
CA HIS A 125 0.49 -6.07 5.72
C HIS A 125 0.84 -5.24 6.98
N SER A 126 0.90 -3.93 6.82
CA SER A 126 1.23 -2.97 7.90
C SER A 126 0.38 -1.70 7.86
N ALA A 127 -0.90 -1.86 7.49
CA ALA A 127 -1.87 -0.76 7.35
C ALA A 127 -2.17 -0.05 8.67
N GLU A 128 -2.01 -0.74 9.80
CA GLU A 128 -2.23 -0.23 11.14
C GLU A 128 -1.39 1.02 11.43
N ASN A 129 -0.15 1.07 10.92
CA ASN A 129 0.73 2.21 11.10
C ASN A 129 0.15 3.48 10.45
N LEU A 130 -0.33 3.38 9.21
CA LEU A 130 -0.88 4.53 8.50
C LEU A 130 -2.24 4.95 9.06
N GLN A 131 -3.08 3.99 9.44
CA GLN A 131 -4.37 4.28 10.08
C GLN A 131 -4.17 5.02 11.40
N PHE A 132 -3.30 4.51 12.28
CA PHE A 132 -2.94 5.16 13.54
C PHE A 132 -2.35 6.56 13.31
N PHE A 133 -1.44 6.70 12.34
CA PHE A 133 -0.83 8.00 12.04
C PHE A 133 -1.85 9.05 11.55
N LEU A 134 -2.76 8.67 10.65
CA LEU A 134 -3.81 9.55 10.15
C LEU A 134 -4.82 9.90 11.25
N TRP A 135 -5.19 8.91 12.08
CA TRP A 135 -6.01 9.12 13.27
C TRP A 135 -5.33 10.10 14.24
N TYR A 136 -4.07 9.89 14.59
CA TYR A 136 -3.34 10.73 15.54
C TYR A 136 -3.25 12.19 15.06
N ARG A 137 -3.02 12.39 13.77
CA ARG A 137 -3.00 13.74 13.19
C ARG A 137 -4.38 14.40 13.25
N ASP A 138 -5.45 13.69 12.90
CA ASP A 138 -6.82 14.19 13.05
C ASP A 138 -7.15 14.49 14.52
N TYR A 139 -6.76 13.61 15.43
CA TYR A 139 -6.89 13.76 16.88
C TYR A 139 -6.21 15.04 17.37
N CYS A 140 -4.97 15.32 16.94
CA CYS A 140 -4.29 16.57 17.25
C CYS A 140 -5.07 17.79 16.73
N THR A 141 -5.59 17.75 15.50
CA THR A 141 -6.36 18.88 14.95
C THR A 141 -7.70 19.10 15.66
N ARG A 142 -8.34 18.03 16.15
CA ARG A 142 -9.56 18.11 16.97
C ARG A 142 -9.23 18.62 18.37
N TRP A 143 -8.14 18.15 18.96
CA TRP A 143 -7.64 18.62 20.24
C TRP A 143 -7.36 20.12 20.24
N GLU A 144 -6.69 20.63 19.21
CA GLU A 144 -6.40 22.07 19.07
C GLU A 144 -7.68 22.92 19.03
N LYS A 145 -8.79 22.39 18.52
CA LYS A 145 -10.09 23.09 18.44
C LYS A 145 -10.91 23.02 19.73
N LEU A 146 -10.53 22.19 20.71
CA LEU A 146 -11.24 22.10 21.99
C LEU A 146 -11.16 23.41 22.78
N PRO A 147 -12.21 23.74 23.56
CA PRO A 147 -12.18 24.83 24.53
C PRO A 147 -11.04 24.66 25.56
N GLU A 148 -10.46 25.77 26.02
CA GLU A 148 -9.38 25.74 27.02
C GLU A 148 -9.82 25.09 28.34
N SER A 149 -11.09 25.23 28.72
CA SER A 149 -11.67 24.59 29.91
C SER A 149 -11.59 23.07 29.86
N GLU A 150 -11.78 22.47 28.69
CA GLU A 150 -11.72 21.02 28.50
C GLU A 150 -10.27 20.53 28.37
N LYS A 151 -9.41 21.30 27.69
CA LYS A 151 -7.97 21.03 27.63
C LYS A 151 -7.34 21.01 29.02
N ALA A 152 -7.78 21.88 29.93
CA ALA A 152 -7.28 21.95 31.30
C ALA A 152 -7.54 20.65 32.11
N LEU A 153 -8.52 19.82 31.73
CA LEU A 153 -8.82 18.55 32.38
C LEU A 153 -7.79 17.47 32.07
N ALA A 154 -7.04 17.63 30.97
CA ALA A 154 -6.04 16.68 30.49
C ALA A 154 -4.66 17.36 30.44
N PRO A 155 -3.87 17.29 31.53
CA PRO A 155 -2.58 17.95 31.59
C PRO A 155 -1.60 17.39 30.55
N VAL A 156 -0.67 18.23 30.10
CA VAL A 156 0.37 17.84 29.14
C VAL A 156 1.27 16.77 29.76
N TRP A 157 1.45 15.65 29.07
CA TRP A 157 2.46 14.64 29.42
C TRP A 157 3.85 15.15 29.01
N SER A 158 4.70 15.49 29.99
CA SER A 158 5.98 16.16 29.73
C SER A 158 7.11 15.21 29.29
N ALA A 159 8.15 15.79 28.68
CA ALA A 159 9.37 15.07 28.32
C ALA A 159 10.07 14.46 29.54
N GLU A 160 10.13 15.23 30.61
CA GLU A 160 10.73 14.82 31.88
C GLU A 160 9.94 13.68 32.54
N GLN A 161 8.61 13.70 32.47
CA GLN A 161 7.76 12.67 33.08
C GLN A 161 7.98 11.28 32.46
N ALA A 162 7.98 11.16 31.13
CA ALA A 162 8.25 9.85 30.54
C ALA A 162 9.74 9.46 30.54
N GLU A 163 10.68 10.42 30.64
CA GLU A 163 12.09 10.09 30.89
C GLU A 163 12.31 9.56 32.32
N ALA A 164 11.66 10.16 33.32
CA ALA A 164 11.67 9.69 34.69
C ALA A 164 11.03 8.30 34.81
N GLU A 165 9.97 8.03 34.06
CA GLU A 165 9.35 6.71 33.99
C GLU A 165 10.30 5.67 33.40
N VAL A 166 10.95 5.99 32.28
CA VAL A 166 11.97 5.17 31.66
C VAL A 166 13.11 4.84 32.65
N ALA A 167 13.59 5.85 33.38
CA ALA A 167 14.66 5.67 34.36
C ALA A 167 14.18 4.81 35.55
N GLY A 168 12.95 5.03 36.02
CA GLY A 168 12.31 4.24 37.07
C GLY A 168 12.15 2.77 36.67
N ASN A 169 11.68 2.50 35.46
CA ASN A 169 11.52 1.15 34.92
C ASN A 169 12.88 0.46 34.73
N ALA A 170 13.92 1.17 34.29
CA ALA A 170 15.28 0.65 34.19
C ALA A 170 15.87 0.30 35.58
N LEU A 171 15.64 1.12 36.59
CA LEU A 171 16.03 0.85 37.97
C LEU A 171 15.29 -0.37 38.54
N GLN A 172 13.99 -0.48 38.31
CA GLN A 172 13.19 -1.64 38.73
C GLN A 172 13.62 -2.92 38.01
N ALA A 173 13.84 -2.88 36.69
CA ALA A 173 14.36 -4.01 35.93
C ALA A 173 15.75 -4.46 36.43
N ARG A 174 16.60 -3.51 36.83
CA ARG A 174 17.91 -3.80 37.45
C ARG A 174 17.76 -4.44 38.83
N SER A 175 16.76 -4.02 39.62
CA SER A 175 16.45 -4.63 40.92
C SER A 175 15.83 -6.03 40.82
N LYS A 176 15.13 -6.33 39.72
CA LYS A 176 14.56 -7.66 39.41
C LYS A 176 15.56 -8.65 38.81
N ARG A 177 16.80 -8.23 38.49
CA ARG A 177 17.87 -9.18 38.18
C ARG A 177 18.15 -9.99 39.45
N THR A 178 17.78 -11.26 39.41
CA THR A 178 17.97 -12.19 40.52
C THR A 178 19.42 -12.16 40.99
N ASN A 179 19.60 -12.12 42.32
CA ASN A 179 20.93 -12.17 42.94
C ASN A 179 21.67 -13.41 42.39
N PRO A 180 22.91 -13.27 41.88
CA PRO A 180 23.67 -14.40 41.31
C PRO A 180 23.80 -15.58 42.27
N GLU A 181 23.76 -15.34 43.58
CA GLU A 181 23.77 -16.37 44.62
C GLU A 181 22.44 -17.14 44.69
N LEU A 182 21.30 -16.46 44.54
CA LEU A 182 19.98 -17.10 44.47
C LEU A 182 19.81 -17.91 43.18
N ALA A 183 20.36 -17.40 42.06
CA ALA A 183 20.39 -18.12 40.78
C ALA A 183 21.30 -19.36 40.82
N ALA A 184 22.35 -19.35 41.64
CA ALA A 184 23.21 -20.52 41.88
C ALA A 184 22.51 -21.58 42.74
N VAL A 185 21.77 -21.17 43.78
CA VAL A 185 21.00 -22.09 44.65
C VAL A 185 19.83 -22.75 43.92
N LEU A 186 19.15 -22.04 43.01
CA LEU A 186 18.06 -22.61 42.20
C LEU A 186 18.55 -23.58 41.10
N LYS A 187 19.83 -23.55 40.74
CA LYS A 187 20.40 -24.36 39.66
C LYS A 187 20.42 -25.86 39.96
N ASP A 188 20.45 -26.23 41.23
CA ASP A 188 20.49 -27.62 41.69
C ASP A 188 19.13 -28.12 42.24
N THR A 189 18.05 -27.37 41.99
CA THR A 189 16.68 -27.78 42.36
C THR A 189 15.93 -28.33 41.15
N ASP A 190 15.04 -29.31 41.36
CA ASP A 190 14.20 -30.00 40.36
C ASP A 190 13.29 -29.05 39.53
N PHE A 191 13.32 -27.74 39.82
CA PHE A 191 12.64 -26.69 39.07
C PHE A 191 13.46 -26.13 37.90
N ALA A 192 14.74 -26.46 37.78
CA ALA A 192 15.64 -25.91 36.77
C ALA A 192 15.42 -26.45 35.33
N ASP A 193 14.85 -27.65 35.19
CA ASP A 193 14.73 -28.36 33.90
C ASP A 193 13.35 -28.22 33.23
N ARG A 194 12.46 -27.36 33.74
CA ARG A 194 11.17 -27.12 33.08
C ARG A 194 11.28 -25.92 32.13
N PRO A 195 11.14 -26.09 30.80
CA PRO A 195 11.04 -24.94 29.90
C PRO A 195 9.82 -24.10 30.33
N PRO A 196 9.86 -22.77 30.17
CA PRO A 196 8.72 -21.93 30.50
C PRO A 196 7.53 -22.39 29.65
N GLN A 197 6.55 -23.02 30.29
CA GLN A 197 5.24 -23.18 29.67
C GLN A 197 4.74 -21.77 29.41
N HIS A 198 4.70 -21.39 28.13
CA HIS A 198 3.80 -20.34 27.68
C HIS A 198 2.45 -20.58 28.33
N ALA A 199 1.91 -19.54 28.97
CA ALA A 199 0.55 -19.53 29.48
C ALA A 199 -0.43 -19.60 28.31
N VAL A 200 -0.59 -20.80 27.76
CA VAL A 200 -1.64 -21.19 26.84
C VAL A 200 -2.09 -22.57 27.29
N ASP A 201 -2.81 -22.61 28.42
CA ASP A 201 -4.05 -23.38 28.52
C ASP A 201 -4.66 -23.17 29.91
N ARG A 202 -5.65 -22.30 29.98
CA ARG A 202 -6.76 -22.45 30.93
C ARG A 202 -8.04 -22.50 30.11
N THR A 203 -8.13 -23.51 29.23
CA THR A 203 -9.45 -24.03 28.87
C THR A 203 -9.99 -24.81 30.07
N ASP A 204 -11.15 -24.38 30.53
CA ASP A 204 -11.94 -25.02 31.58
C ASP A 204 -12.39 -26.42 31.07
N PRO A 205 -12.06 -27.54 31.72
CA PRO A 205 -12.30 -28.89 31.20
C PRO A 205 -13.78 -29.34 31.27
N PHE A 206 -14.73 -28.45 31.50
CA PHE A 206 -16.16 -28.76 31.63
C PHE A 206 -17.11 -27.84 30.84
N VAL A 207 -16.70 -27.38 29.65
CA VAL A 207 -17.65 -26.78 28.69
C VAL A 207 -17.67 -27.54 27.38
N SER A 208 -18.54 -28.55 27.32
CA SER A 208 -18.95 -29.23 26.09
C SER A 208 -20.08 -28.44 25.42
N THR A 209 -19.78 -27.66 24.37
CA THR A 209 -20.84 -27.16 23.48
C THR A 209 -20.98 -28.09 22.28
N ASN A 210 -22.05 -28.90 22.35
CA ASN A 210 -22.62 -29.64 21.23
C ASN A 210 -22.76 -28.74 19.99
N ARG A 211 -22.06 -29.09 18.91
CA ARG A 211 -22.49 -28.75 17.55
C ARG A 211 -23.27 -29.93 17.00
N SER A 212 -24.58 -29.92 17.20
CA SER A 212 -25.51 -30.68 16.37
C SER A 212 -26.07 -29.77 15.30
N SER A 213 -25.98 -30.26 14.08
CA SER A 213 -26.68 -29.85 12.86
C SER A 213 -28.15 -29.53 13.13
N ASP A 214 -28.67 -28.47 12.52
CA ASP A 214 -29.84 -28.64 11.65
C ASP A 214 -30.03 -27.47 10.68
N ASP A 215 -30.45 -27.89 9.50
CA ASP A 215 -30.82 -27.14 8.31
C ASP A 215 -32.18 -26.46 8.55
N ASP A 216 -32.30 -25.15 8.31
CA ASP A 216 -33.54 -24.68 7.70
C ASP A 216 -33.40 -23.31 7.02
N ARG A 217 -33.77 -23.32 5.74
CA ARG A 217 -33.86 -22.16 4.85
C ARG A 217 -35.13 -21.36 5.15
N LYS A 218 -35.00 -20.04 5.28
CA LYS A 218 -35.99 -19.08 4.73
C LYS A 218 -35.44 -17.66 4.69
N TYR A 219 -35.31 -17.12 3.47
CA TYR A 219 -35.43 -15.68 3.24
C TYR A 219 -36.88 -15.25 3.54
N PRO A 220 -37.10 -14.02 4.04
CA PRO A 220 -37.35 -12.95 3.09
C PRO A 220 -36.63 -11.63 3.40
N MET A 221 -36.64 -10.86 2.31
CA MET A 221 -36.23 -9.50 2.04
C MET A 221 -36.76 -8.43 3.01
N SER A 222 -35.92 -7.40 3.21
CA SER A 222 -36.17 -6.02 3.63
C SER A 222 -37.07 -5.75 4.85
N ASP A 223 -36.47 -5.15 5.87
CA ASP A 223 -36.96 -3.85 6.34
C ASP A 223 -35.83 -2.97 6.88
N TYR A 224 -35.84 -1.73 6.39
CA TYR A 224 -34.99 -0.63 6.76
C TYR A 224 -35.51 -0.07 8.09
N ALA A 225 -34.89 -0.43 9.21
CA ALA A 225 -35.26 0.12 10.51
C ALA A 225 -34.01 0.34 11.39
N SER A 226 -33.57 1.60 11.42
CA SER A 226 -32.81 2.29 12.46
C SER A 226 -32.49 1.49 13.74
N SER A 227 -31.28 0.94 13.82
CA SER A 227 -30.58 0.69 15.09
C SER A 227 -29.22 1.39 15.02
N MET A 228 -29.16 2.62 15.54
CA MET A 228 -27.92 3.40 15.68
C MET A 228 -27.65 3.78 17.14
N GLY A 229 -28.44 3.25 18.08
CA GLY A 229 -28.36 3.62 19.50
C GLY A 229 -27.86 2.52 20.45
N GLU A 230 -28.00 1.24 20.09
CA GLU A 230 -27.75 0.12 21.02
C GLU A 230 -26.35 -0.49 20.84
N ASP A 231 -25.85 -0.58 19.60
CA ASP A 231 -24.52 -1.15 19.29
C ASP A 231 -23.36 -0.28 19.79
N THR A 232 -23.52 1.04 19.84
CA THR A 232 -22.45 1.98 20.25
C THR A 232 -22.16 1.93 21.75
N LEU A 233 -23.19 1.75 22.60
CA LEU A 233 -23.02 1.58 24.05
C LEU A 233 -22.46 0.22 24.42
N ALA A 234 -22.85 -0.85 23.71
CA ALA A 234 -22.25 -2.17 23.90
C ALA A 234 -20.77 -2.17 23.47
N SER A 235 -20.45 -1.54 22.33
CA SER A 235 -19.07 -1.42 21.83
C SER A 235 -18.18 -0.61 22.78
N SER A 236 -18.65 0.51 23.33
CA SER A 236 -17.83 1.33 24.25
C SER A 236 -17.44 0.57 25.52
N ASN A 237 -18.36 -0.21 26.10
CA ASN A 237 -18.09 -1.05 27.27
C ASN A 237 -17.06 -2.15 26.97
N VAL A 238 -17.09 -2.74 25.76
CA VAL A 238 -16.07 -3.72 25.34
C VAL A 238 -14.69 -3.07 25.26
N HIS A 239 -14.57 -1.93 24.59
CA HIS A 239 -13.28 -1.22 24.47
C HIS A 239 -12.72 -0.81 25.84
N GLN A 240 -13.59 -0.32 26.74
CA GLN A 240 -13.19 0.05 28.10
C GLN A 240 -12.69 -1.16 28.90
N SER A 241 -13.33 -2.33 28.75
CA SER A 241 -12.91 -3.56 29.42
C SER A 241 -11.54 -4.05 28.93
N VAL A 242 -11.30 -4.01 27.62
CA VAL A 242 -10.03 -4.40 27.00
C VAL A 242 -8.93 -3.40 27.36
N ALA A 243 -9.23 -2.11 27.37
CA ALA A 243 -8.29 -1.08 27.84
C ALA A 243 -7.94 -1.28 29.32
N GLY A 244 -8.93 -1.60 30.17
CA GLY A 244 -8.73 -1.97 31.56
C GLY A 244 -7.76 -3.16 31.73
N GLN A 245 -7.98 -4.24 30.98
CA GLN A 245 -7.08 -5.39 30.96
C GLN A 245 -5.67 -5.00 30.50
N ALA A 246 -5.53 -4.17 29.47
CA ALA A 246 -4.23 -3.70 28.99
C ALA A 246 -3.48 -2.88 30.06
N PHE A 247 -4.18 -2.07 30.86
CA PHE A 247 -3.58 -1.38 32.00
C PHE A 247 -3.12 -2.36 33.09
N ASP A 248 -3.95 -3.34 33.45
CA ASP A 248 -3.62 -4.36 34.45
C ASP A 248 -2.40 -5.19 34.02
N ASP A 249 -2.36 -5.61 32.75
CA ASP A 249 -1.23 -6.34 32.14
C ASP A 249 0.07 -5.53 32.15
N ALA A 250 -0.04 -4.20 31.98
CA ALA A 250 1.10 -3.28 32.09
C ALA A 250 1.52 -2.98 33.54
N GLY A 251 0.83 -3.56 34.54
CA GLY A 251 1.10 -3.39 35.96
C GLY A 251 0.61 -2.05 36.53
N MET A 252 -0.34 -1.40 35.85
CA MET A 252 -0.88 -0.11 36.23
C MET A 252 -1.93 -0.28 37.34
N LYS A 253 -1.71 0.34 38.50
CA LYS A 253 -2.53 0.07 39.71
C LYS A 253 -3.81 0.91 39.83
N TRP A 254 -3.94 1.96 39.02
CA TRP A 254 -4.98 2.97 39.17
C TRP A 254 -5.98 2.91 38.02
N LYS A 255 -7.23 3.29 38.28
CA LYS A 255 -8.17 3.49 37.18
C LYS A 255 -7.90 4.85 36.50
N PRO A 256 -7.97 4.93 35.17
CA PRO A 256 -7.80 6.18 34.48
C PRO A 256 -8.89 7.21 34.83
N PHE A 257 -8.56 8.51 34.70
CA PHE A 257 -9.51 9.59 34.95
C PHE A 257 -10.54 9.70 33.83
N THR A 258 -11.81 9.48 34.15
CA THR A 258 -12.91 9.41 33.16
C THR A 258 -13.47 10.76 32.72
N LEU A 259 -13.12 11.86 33.40
CA LEU A 259 -13.61 13.22 33.08
C LEU A 259 -12.84 13.90 31.93
N GLN A 260 -11.80 13.26 31.40
CA GLN A 260 -10.95 13.84 30.36
C GLN A 260 -11.64 13.80 28.99
N PRO A 261 -11.43 14.81 28.13
CA PRO A 261 -12.00 14.81 26.78
C PRO A 261 -11.49 13.62 25.97
N TYR A 262 -12.36 13.08 25.12
CA TYR A 262 -12.09 11.95 24.23
C TYR A 262 -11.63 10.65 24.94
N ARG A 263 -12.02 10.43 26.19
CA ARG A 263 -11.64 9.22 26.94
C ARG A 263 -12.06 7.92 26.25
N ASP A 264 -13.31 7.83 25.81
CA ASP A 264 -13.84 6.64 25.14
C ASP A 264 -13.08 6.34 23.84
N GLU A 265 -12.66 7.39 23.12
CA GLU A 265 -11.85 7.27 21.92
C GLU A 265 -10.46 6.72 22.24
N ILE A 266 -9.83 7.18 23.33
CA ILE A 266 -8.54 6.65 23.78
C ILE A 266 -8.66 5.18 24.18
N ASP A 267 -9.71 4.80 24.91
CA ASP A 267 -9.93 3.40 25.30
C ASP A 267 -10.18 2.51 24.06
N HIS A 268 -10.88 3.03 23.04
CA HIS A 268 -10.99 2.37 21.74
C HIS A 268 -9.63 2.19 21.06
N ILE A 269 -8.80 3.24 20.98
CA ILE A 269 -7.47 3.17 20.37
C ILE A 269 -6.54 2.21 21.11
N ILE A 270 -6.62 2.17 22.45
CA ILE A 270 -5.89 1.18 23.23
C ILE A 270 -6.31 -0.23 22.80
N SER A 271 -7.60 -0.51 22.72
CA SER A 271 -8.10 -1.84 22.37
C SER A 271 -7.77 -2.28 20.93
N VAL A 272 -7.63 -1.34 19.99
CA VAL A 272 -7.41 -1.63 18.57
C VAL A 272 -5.91 -1.69 18.21
N TYR A 273 -5.08 -0.83 18.81
CA TYR A 273 -3.69 -0.60 18.38
C TYR A 273 -2.61 -0.91 19.45
N ILE A 274 -2.94 -0.86 20.74
CA ILE A 274 -1.92 -0.88 21.82
C ILE A 274 -1.98 -2.17 22.65
N ALA A 275 -3.18 -2.65 22.96
CA ALA A 275 -3.39 -3.88 23.72
C ALA A 275 -2.73 -5.08 23.02
N GLY A 276 -2.17 -5.99 23.80
CA GLY A 276 -1.55 -7.20 23.24
C GLY A 276 -2.60 -8.09 22.58
N GLY A 277 -2.31 -8.60 21.38
CA GLY A 277 -3.26 -9.39 20.60
C GLY A 277 -4.40 -8.57 19.99
N SER A 278 -4.27 -7.24 19.95
CA SER A 278 -5.27 -6.37 19.32
C SER A 278 -5.36 -6.60 17.80
N PRO A 279 -6.53 -6.38 17.17
CA PRO A 279 -6.75 -6.70 15.76
C PRO A 279 -5.87 -5.88 14.80
N ARG A 280 -5.33 -4.74 15.26
CA ARG A 280 -4.43 -3.86 14.51
C ARG A 280 -3.25 -3.45 15.38
N GLU A 281 -2.72 -4.39 16.16
CA GLU A 281 -1.60 -4.17 17.09
C GLU A 281 -0.41 -3.52 16.39
N LEU A 282 0.02 -2.36 16.91
CA LEU A 282 1.22 -1.68 16.43
C LEU A 282 2.47 -2.47 16.84
N ASN A 283 3.49 -2.47 15.96
CA ASN A 283 4.79 -3.06 16.24
C ASN A 283 5.60 -2.20 17.22
N LEU A 284 5.20 -2.24 18.49
CA LEU A 284 5.81 -1.50 19.60
C LEU A 284 6.62 -2.44 20.48
N SER A 285 7.77 -1.97 20.97
CA SER A 285 8.50 -2.67 22.02
C SER A 285 7.67 -2.72 23.32
N ALA A 286 7.92 -3.72 24.17
CA ALA A 286 7.24 -3.83 25.47
C ALA A 286 7.41 -2.56 26.33
N ARG A 287 8.57 -1.91 26.20
CA ARG A 287 8.87 -0.64 26.88
C ARG A 287 8.04 0.53 26.34
N GLU A 288 7.93 0.66 25.01
CA GLU A 288 7.09 1.69 24.37
C GLU A 288 5.62 1.50 24.74
N ARG A 289 5.13 0.24 24.69
CA ARG A 289 3.76 -0.11 25.09
C ARG A 289 3.48 0.26 26.54
N GLN A 290 4.37 -0.09 27.46
CA GLN A 290 4.19 0.25 28.87
C GLN A 290 4.19 1.76 29.09
N SER A 291 5.10 2.48 28.43
CA SER A 291 5.21 3.94 28.57
C SER A 291 4.00 4.68 28.02
N VAL A 292 3.47 4.26 26.86
CA VAL A 292 2.25 4.88 26.32
C VAL A 292 1.04 4.55 27.20
N LEU A 293 0.91 3.32 27.71
CA LEU A 293 -0.19 2.98 28.63
C LEU A 293 -0.09 3.76 29.94
N HIS A 294 1.11 3.99 30.47
CA HIS A 294 1.30 4.83 31.65
C HIS A 294 0.86 6.27 31.39
N ALA A 295 1.24 6.84 30.24
CA ALA A 295 0.82 8.17 29.86
C ALA A 295 -0.71 8.28 29.69
N LEU A 296 -1.33 7.31 28.99
CA LEU A 296 -2.77 7.27 28.72
C LEU A 296 -3.62 6.97 29.95
N GLN A 297 -3.06 6.38 31.00
CA GLN A 297 -3.71 6.27 32.29
C GLN A 297 -3.90 7.65 32.95
N ASN A 298 -2.94 8.56 32.75
CA ASN A 298 -2.89 9.86 33.41
C ASN A 298 -3.56 10.98 32.60
N THR A 299 -3.43 10.97 31.27
CA THR A 299 -3.93 12.04 30.41
C THR A 299 -4.38 11.55 29.05
N THR A 300 -5.40 12.21 28.49
CA THR A 300 -5.78 12.06 27.07
C THR A 300 -5.04 13.06 26.16
N HIS A 301 -4.19 13.95 26.70
CA HIS A 301 -3.46 14.92 25.88
C HIS A 301 -2.63 14.23 24.77
N PRO A 302 -2.57 14.77 23.53
CA PRO A 302 -1.84 14.14 22.41
C PRO A 302 -0.38 13.77 22.71
N THR A 303 0.27 14.53 23.60
CA THR A 303 1.66 14.25 24.03
C THR A 303 1.82 12.94 24.80
N ALA A 304 0.73 12.29 25.23
CA ALA A 304 0.77 10.94 25.79
C ALA A 304 1.32 9.91 24.79
N PHE A 305 1.10 10.13 23.49
CA PHE A 305 1.57 9.24 22.42
C PHE A 305 3.01 9.52 21.96
N ARG A 306 3.72 10.46 22.59
CA ARG A 306 5.06 10.91 22.16
C ARG A 306 6.09 9.78 22.06
N SER A 307 5.92 8.72 22.85
CA SER A 307 6.84 7.58 22.87
C SER A 307 6.69 6.67 21.63
N ILE A 308 5.52 6.66 20.98
CA ILE A 308 5.21 5.73 19.89
C ILE A 308 5.06 6.40 18.53
N VAL A 309 4.63 7.66 18.49
CA VAL A 309 4.44 8.42 17.23
C VAL A 309 5.71 8.46 16.37
N PRO A 310 6.91 8.75 16.91
CA PRO A 310 8.14 8.73 16.12
C PRO A 310 8.45 7.33 15.56
N THR A 311 8.14 6.26 16.29
CA THR A 311 8.35 4.88 15.82
C THR A 311 7.43 4.55 14.64
N VAL A 312 6.14 4.90 14.74
CA VAL A 312 5.17 4.71 13.65
C VAL A 312 5.53 5.56 12.43
N GLU A 313 5.83 6.84 12.63
CA GLU A 313 6.21 7.75 11.55
C GLU A 313 7.53 7.34 10.87
N TYR A 314 8.51 6.86 11.64
CA TYR A 314 9.75 6.32 11.11
C TYR A 314 9.49 5.11 10.22
N SER A 315 8.67 4.16 10.67
CA SER A 315 8.27 2.99 9.87
C SER A 315 7.62 3.42 8.55
N LEU A 316 6.70 4.38 8.61
CA LEU A 316 6.02 4.90 7.43
C LEU A 316 6.97 5.60 6.46
N ARG A 317 7.81 6.53 6.94
CA ARG A 317 8.69 7.37 6.11
C ARG A 317 9.92 6.64 5.59
N LYS A 318 10.53 5.77 6.40
CA LYS A 318 11.85 5.18 6.10
C LYS A 318 11.75 3.78 5.56
N GLN A 319 10.64 3.07 5.79
CA GLN A 319 10.43 1.72 5.30
C GLN A 319 9.29 1.66 4.28
N ALA A 320 8.06 1.90 4.71
CA ALA A 320 6.88 1.67 3.89
C ALA A 320 6.83 2.59 2.66
N HIS A 321 7.15 3.88 2.82
CA HIS A 321 7.11 4.85 1.72
C HIS A 321 8.10 4.54 0.59
N PRO A 322 9.40 4.30 0.85
CA PRO A 322 10.33 3.85 -0.19
C PRO A 322 9.92 2.53 -0.85
N ASN A 323 9.37 1.59 -0.07
CA ASN A 323 8.88 0.32 -0.59
C ASN A 323 7.65 0.49 -1.49
N PHE A 324 6.72 1.36 -1.10
CA PHE A 324 5.55 1.74 -1.88
C PHE A 324 5.95 2.39 -3.20
N VAL A 325 6.78 3.45 -3.17
CA VAL A 325 7.26 4.12 -4.39
C VAL A 325 7.97 3.13 -5.29
N ARG A 326 8.86 2.31 -4.71
CA ARG A 326 9.54 1.22 -5.42
C ARG A 326 8.51 0.32 -6.10
N TRP A 327 7.49 -0.17 -5.40
CA TRP A 327 6.48 -1.08 -5.94
C TRP A 327 5.62 -0.44 -7.04
N THR A 328 5.21 0.81 -6.86
CA THR A 328 4.35 1.57 -7.76
C THR A 328 5.01 1.88 -9.11
N ILE A 329 6.35 1.98 -9.15
CA ILE A 329 7.11 2.11 -10.40
C ILE A 329 6.86 0.94 -11.37
N CYS A 330 6.61 -0.28 -10.87
CA CYS A 330 6.31 -1.44 -11.71
C CYS A 330 4.95 -1.31 -12.40
N ASN A 331 4.94 -1.19 -13.73
CA ASN A 331 3.71 -1.05 -14.51
C ASN A 331 2.94 -2.37 -14.73
N GLY A 332 3.63 -3.51 -14.69
CA GLY A 332 3.06 -4.83 -14.97
C GLY A 332 2.84 -5.67 -13.70
N ASN A 333 1.87 -6.57 -13.75
CA ASN A 333 1.74 -7.63 -12.74
C ASN A 333 2.80 -8.72 -12.95
N ARG A 334 2.99 -9.58 -11.94
CA ARG A 334 4.01 -10.64 -11.96
C ARG A 334 3.90 -11.55 -13.19
N PRO A 335 2.72 -12.08 -13.60
CA PRO A 335 2.58 -12.87 -14.82
C PRO A 335 3.05 -12.15 -16.09
N ARG A 336 2.65 -10.89 -16.30
CA ARG A 336 3.05 -10.12 -17.49
C ARG A 336 4.53 -9.81 -17.52
N VAL A 337 5.14 -9.52 -16.36
CA VAL A 337 6.60 -9.30 -16.27
C VAL A 337 7.37 -10.59 -16.57
N ILE A 338 6.92 -11.75 -16.07
CA ILE A 338 7.53 -13.05 -16.40
C ILE A 338 7.41 -13.33 -17.90
N PHE A 339 6.25 -13.09 -18.49
CA PHE A 339 6.05 -13.21 -19.93
C PHE A 339 6.99 -12.30 -20.73
N ALA A 340 7.14 -11.03 -20.33
CA ALA A 340 8.06 -10.09 -20.97
C ALA A 340 9.54 -10.53 -20.86
N ARG A 341 9.94 -11.14 -19.73
CA ARG A 341 11.28 -11.75 -19.60
C ARG A 341 11.47 -12.90 -20.58
N GLY A 342 10.47 -13.77 -20.70
CA GLY A 342 10.48 -14.86 -21.68
C GLY A 342 10.62 -14.36 -23.11
N LEU A 343 9.88 -13.31 -23.48
CA LEU A 343 9.99 -12.67 -24.80
C LEU A 343 11.39 -12.08 -25.05
N GLY A 344 11.97 -11.42 -24.05
CA GLY A 344 13.33 -10.90 -24.12
C GLY A 344 14.38 -11.99 -24.35
N ILE A 345 14.29 -13.09 -23.59
CA ILE A 345 15.19 -14.26 -23.75
C ILE A 345 15.00 -14.91 -25.13
N ALA A 346 13.76 -15.08 -25.59
CA ALA A 346 13.49 -15.64 -26.91
C ALA A 346 14.08 -14.77 -28.04
N GLY A 347 13.95 -13.44 -27.94
CA GLY A 347 14.58 -12.51 -28.89
C GLY A 347 16.11 -12.62 -28.94
N ILE A 348 16.73 -12.77 -27.77
CA ILE A 348 18.18 -13.02 -27.65
C ILE A 348 18.57 -14.34 -28.33
N LEU A 349 17.82 -15.42 -28.08
CA LEU A 349 18.09 -16.73 -28.67
C LEU A 349 17.93 -16.71 -30.20
N VAL A 350 16.95 -15.97 -30.72
CA VAL A 350 16.79 -15.76 -32.17
C VAL A 350 17.99 -15.02 -32.74
N GLY A 351 18.40 -13.90 -32.13
CA GLY A 351 19.58 -13.14 -32.55
C GLY A 351 20.84 -14.01 -32.59
N PHE A 352 21.08 -14.76 -31.50
CA PHE A 352 22.19 -15.70 -31.39
C PHE A 352 22.14 -16.80 -32.45
N THR A 353 20.97 -17.39 -32.68
CA THR A 353 20.80 -18.48 -33.67
C THR A 353 21.07 -17.99 -35.08
N VAL A 354 20.56 -16.80 -35.46
CA VAL A 354 20.82 -16.23 -36.79
C VAL A 354 22.30 -15.88 -36.95
N ASP A 355 22.93 -15.28 -35.93
CA ASP A 355 24.38 -15.00 -35.95
C ASP A 355 25.21 -16.27 -36.07
N LEU A 356 24.82 -17.35 -35.37
CA LEU A 356 25.48 -18.65 -35.45
C LEU A 356 25.39 -19.21 -36.89
N LEU A 357 24.19 -19.23 -37.48
CA LEU A 357 23.98 -19.69 -38.86
C LEU A 357 24.78 -18.86 -39.88
N LEU A 358 24.72 -17.53 -39.77
CA LEU A 358 25.49 -16.63 -40.64
C LEU A 358 27.01 -16.79 -40.46
N THR A 359 27.47 -17.12 -39.24
CA THR A 359 28.89 -17.35 -38.96
C THR A 359 29.39 -18.66 -39.56
N LEU A 360 28.56 -19.70 -39.55
CA LEU A 360 28.88 -21.01 -40.11
C LEU A 360 28.76 -21.05 -41.64
N SER A 361 27.89 -20.23 -42.24
CA SER A 361 27.71 -20.15 -43.70
C SER A 361 28.89 -19.53 -44.47
N HIS A 362 28.83 -19.59 -45.80
CA HIS A 362 29.72 -18.85 -46.73
C HIS A 362 29.50 -17.32 -46.76
N ALA A 363 28.51 -16.79 -46.05
CA ALA A 363 28.20 -15.36 -46.04
C ALA A 363 29.41 -14.51 -45.60
N SER A 364 29.56 -13.34 -46.24
CA SER A 364 30.60 -12.39 -45.83
C SER A 364 30.29 -11.76 -44.47
N ARG A 365 31.34 -11.34 -43.74
CA ARG A 365 31.23 -10.83 -42.35
C ARG A 365 30.17 -9.74 -42.14
N PRO A 366 29.95 -8.77 -43.06
CA PRO A 366 28.95 -7.72 -42.87
C PRO A 366 27.51 -8.22 -42.66
N TRP A 367 27.16 -9.39 -43.19
CA TRP A 367 25.82 -9.97 -43.02
C TRP A 367 25.50 -10.28 -41.56
N ARG A 368 26.52 -10.49 -40.71
CA ARG A 368 26.38 -10.73 -39.27
C ARG A 368 25.90 -9.50 -38.49
N ILE A 369 25.73 -8.35 -39.15
CA ILE A 369 25.10 -7.18 -38.54
C ILE A 369 23.57 -7.30 -38.56
N LEU A 370 23.01 -8.10 -39.47
CA LEU A 370 21.55 -8.24 -39.61
C LEU A 370 20.81 -8.66 -38.34
N PRO A 371 21.35 -9.53 -37.45
CA PRO A 371 20.66 -9.92 -36.23
C PRO A 371 20.65 -8.84 -35.13
N PHE A 372 21.30 -7.68 -35.35
CA PHE A 372 21.33 -6.58 -34.40
C PHE A 372 19.95 -6.19 -33.85
N PRO A 373 18.87 -6.02 -34.64
CA PRO A 373 17.56 -5.67 -34.11
C PRO A 373 16.99 -6.73 -33.16
N ALA A 374 17.26 -8.02 -33.41
CA ALA A 374 16.80 -9.11 -32.53
C ALA A 374 17.53 -9.08 -31.18
N TRP A 375 18.85 -8.89 -31.19
CA TRP A 375 19.65 -8.64 -30.00
C TRP A 375 19.17 -7.42 -29.23
N PHE A 376 19.01 -6.29 -29.93
CA PHE A 376 18.62 -5.02 -29.34
C PHE A 376 17.25 -5.08 -28.67
N ILE A 377 16.23 -5.56 -29.38
CA ILE A 377 14.88 -5.70 -28.84
C ILE A 377 14.87 -6.71 -27.69
N GLY A 378 15.55 -7.84 -27.83
CA GLY A 378 15.61 -8.89 -26.81
C GLY A 378 16.27 -8.41 -25.51
N ILE A 379 17.46 -7.83 -25.60
CA ILE A 379 18.23 -7.33 -24.45
C ILE A 379 17.51 -6.14 -23.79
N ALA A 380 17.07 -5.14 -24.56
CA ALA A 380 16.37 -3.99 -24.00
C ALA A 380 15.07 -4.40 -23.27
N THR A 381 14.30 -5.33 -23.86
CA THR A 381 13.09 -5.88 -23.24
C THR A 381 13.43 -6.64 -21.96
N LEU A 382 14.49 -7.45 -21.96
CA LEU A 382 14.91 -8.21 -20.78
C LEU A 382 15.35 -7.29 -19.64
N ILE A 383 16.13 -6.24 -19.92
CA ILE A 383 16.57 -5.26 -18.93
C ILE A 383 15.37 -4.50 -18.34
N ALA A 384 14.44 -4.03 -19.19
CA ALA A 384 13.21 -3.38 -18.73
C ALA A 384 12.37 -4.31 -17.85
N ALA A 385 12.15 -5.56 -18.29
CA ALA A 385 11.39 -6.56 -17.55
C ALA A 385 12.07 -6.99 -16.24
N TRP A 386 13.41 -6.95 -16.17
CA TRP A 386 14.13 -7.16 -14.92
C TRP A 386 13.82 -6.08 -13.89
N LYS A 387 13.71 -4.83 -14.35
CA LYS A 387 13.30 -3.68 -13.51
C LYS A 387 11.80 -3.64 -13.19
N GLY A 388 11.01 -4.60 -13.69
CA GLY A 388 9.57 -4.71 -13.43
C GLY A 388 8.70 -3.93 -14.42
N MET A 389 9.26 -3.56 -15.57
CA MET A 389 8.60 -2.78 -16.61
C MET A 389 8.26 -3.65 -17.82
N CYS A 390 7.02 -3.58 -18.28
CA CYS A 390 6.61 -4.05 -19.61
C CYS A 390 6.71 -2.88 -20.59
N VAL A 391 7.46 -3.07 -21.67
CA VAL A 391 7.68 -2.04 -22.72
C VAL A 391 6.37 -1.62 -23.39
N VAL A 392 5.47 -2.57 -23.64
CA VAL A 392 4.16 -2.30 -24.26
C VAL A 392 3.29 -1.40 -23.37
N LEU A 393 3.24 -1.70 -22.06
CA LEU A 393 2.48 -0.87 -21.12
C LEU A 393 3.10 0.51 -20.96
N HIS A 394 4.43 0.57 -20.94
CA HIS A 394 5.17 1.82 -20.85
C HIS A 394 4.88 2.75 -22.03
N GLY A 395 4.91 2.23 -23.27
CA GLY A 395 4.59 3.03 -24.46
C GLY A 395 3.18 3.60 -24.49
N LEU A 396 2.25 3.01 -23.71
CA LEU A 396 0.89 3.52 -23.51
C LEU A 396 0.75 4.38 -22.25
N HIS A 397 1.82 4.58 -21.47
CA HIS A 397 1.79 5.12 -20.10
C HIS A 397 0.70 4.47 -19.22
N HIS A 398 0.48 3.17 -19.43
CA HIS A 398 -0.49 2.38 -18.71
C HIS A 398 0.17 1.54 -17.62
N ARG A 399 -0.60 1.22 -16.59
CA ARG A 399 -0.32 0.14 -15.63
C ARG A 399 -1.43 -0.89 -15.65
N HIS A 400 -1.13 -2.10 -15.19
CA HIS A 400 -2.19 -3.03 -14.81
C HIS A 400 -2.93 -2.54 -13.58
N LEU A 401 -4.25 -2.73 -13.60
CA LEU A 401 -5.05 -2.64 -12.40
C LEU A 401 -4.65 -3.74 -11.41
N ARG A 402 -4.73 -3.40 -10.13
CA ARG A 402 -4.45 -4.34 -9.06
C ARG A 402 -5.65 -5.28 -8.86
N PRO A 403 -5.45 -6.46 -8.26
CA PRO A 403 -6.52 -7.43 -8.07
C PRO A 403 -7.76 -6.85 -7.39
N TRP A 404 -7.57 -6.05 -6.34
CA TRP A 404 -8.66 -5.37 -5.61
C TRP A 404 -9.36 -4.31 -6.47
N GLU A 405 -8.64 -3.56 -7.32
CA GLU A 405 -9.21 -2.54 -8.23
C GLU A 405 -9.98 -3.15 -9.43
N LEU A 406 -9.72 -4.42 -9.75
CA LEU A 406 -10.26 -5.06 -10.94
C LEU A 406 -11.76 -5.39 -10.79
N PHE A 407 -12.21 -5.61 -9.55
CA PHE A 407 -13.56 -6.06 -9.23
C PHE A 407 -14.35 -5.05 -8.39
N SER A 408 -13.80 -3.87 -8.14
CA SER A 408 -14.56 -2.76 -7.58
C SER A 408 -15.47 -2.18 -8.67
N ASP A 409 -16.78 -2.20 -8.43
CA ASP A 409 -17.79 -1.62 -9.34
C ASP A 409 -17.88 -0.09 -9.20
N GLU A 410 -17.21 0.48 -8.20
CA GLU A 410 -17.25 1.93 -7.94
C GLU A 410 -16.14 2.68 -8.69
N PRO A 411 -16.47 3.84 -9.30
CA PRO A 411 -15.44 4.77 -9.75
C PRO A 411 -14.56 5.14 -8.56
N ALA A 412 -13.28 5.39 -8.83
CA ALA A 412 -12.27 5.70 -7.83
C ALA A 412 -12.58 7.02 -7.09
N GLU A 413 -13.65 7.08 -6.28
CA GLU A 413 -13.91 8.21 -5.39
C GLU A 413 -12.68 8.44 -4.54
N TYR A 414 -12.25 9.68 -4.47
CA TYR A 414 -11.07 10.10 -3.74
C TYR A 414 -11.31 9.85 -2.25
N GLY A 415 -11.02 8.62 -1.81
CA GLY A 415 -10.98 8.27 -0.38
C GLY A 415 -10.02 9.23 0.29
N ASN A 416 -10.61 10.20 0.98
CA ASN A 416 -9.88 11.29 1.61
C ASN A 416 -9.26 10.78 2.92
N GLU A 417 -8.20 11.43 3.41
CA GLU A 417 -7.56 11.11 4.70
C GLU A 417 -8.59 10.98 5.83
N LYS A 418 -9.61 11.84 5.81
CA LYS A 418 -10.73 11.87 6.77
C LYS A 418 -11.61 10.62 6.76
N TRP A 419 -11.78 10.00 5.60
CA TRP A 419 -12.59 8.77 5.50
C TRP A 419 -11.84 7.61 6.16
N ILE A 420 -10.53 7.52 5.94
CA ILE A 420 -9.67 6.49 6.55
C ILE A 420 -9.59 6.66 8.08
N SER A 421 -9.45 7.91 8.56
CA SER A 421 -9.44 8.17 10.00
C SER A 421 -10.79 7.87 10.66
N GLN A 422 -11.90 8.13 9.97
CA GLN A 422 -13.23 7.80 10.48
C GLN A 422 -13.50 6.29 10.45
N GLU A 423 -13.10 5.59 9.39
CA GLU A 423 -13.17 4.12 9.28
C GLU A 423 -12.35 3.45 10.39
N THR A 424 -11.24 4.06 10.81
CA THR A 424 -10.42 3.56 11.93
C THR A 424 -11.22 3.50 13.24
N LEU A 425 -12.11 4.47 13.47
CA LEU A 425 -12.93 4.55 14.69
C LEU A 425 -14.21 3.71 14.62
N THR A 426 -14.70 3.40 13.42
CA THR A 426 -15.98 2.70 13.23
C THR A 426 -15.82 1.23 12.86
N SER A 427 -14.68 0.84 12.33
CA SER A 427 -14.44 -0.52 11.83
C SER A 427 -13.78 -1.40 12.89
N GLN A 428 -14.55 -2.35 13.42
CA GLN A 428 -14.07 -3.40 14.32
C GLN A 428 -13.33 -4.54 13.59
N SER A 429 -13.30 -4.53 12.25
CA SER A 429 -12.64 -5.59 11.48
C SER A 429 -11.13 -5.38 11.43
N GLY A 430 -10.37 -6.48 11.61
CA GLY A 430 -8.91 -6.44 11.45
C GLY A 430 -8.49 -6.06 10.02
N ASN A 431 -7.20 -5.81 9.83
CA ASN A 431 -6.64 -5.48 8.50
C ASN A 431 -6.59 -6.68 7.52
N SER A 432 -7.26 -7.79 7.85
CA SER A 432 -7.32 -8.98 6.99
C SER A 432 -8.10 -8.71 5.71
N PHE A 433 -7.62 -9.29 4.60
CA PHE A 433 -8.27 -9.22 3.30
C PHE A 433 -8.56 -10.61 2.72
N GLU A 434 -8.26 -11.69 3.44
CA GLU A 434 -8.37 -13.06 2.93
C GLU A 434 -9.81 -13.42 2.53
N ASP A 435 -10.78 -12.85 3.26
CA ASP A 435 -12.21 -13.03 3.04
C ASP A 435 -12.77 -12.09 1.97
N GLU A 436 -11.96 -11.18 1.40
CA GLU A 436 -12.45 -10.25 0.40
C GLU A 436 -12.85 -10.98 -0.90
N PRO A 437 -14.00 -10.63 -1.51
CA PRO A 437 -14.59 -11.40 -2.60
C PRO A 437 -13.73 -11.44 -3.87
N TRP A 438 -12.81 -10.47 -4.03
CA TRP A 438 -11.89 -10.45 -5.16
C TRP A 438 -10.78 -11.51 -5.06
N VAL A 439 -10.40 -11.95 -3.85
CA VAL A 439 -9.30 -12.92 -3.63
C VAL A 439 -9.57 -14.24 -4.35
N PRO A 440 -10.67 -14.97 -4.08
CA PRO A 440 -10.95 -16.23 -4.78
C PRO A 440 -11.22 -16.01 -6.27
N ARG A 441 -11.80 -14.86 -6.66
CA ARG A 441 -12.04 -14.51 -8.07
C ARG A 441 -10.73 -14.33 -8.84
N TYR A 442 -9.74 -13.67 -8.24
CA TYR A 442 -8.44 -13.44 -8.85
C TYR A 442 -7.58 -14.71 -8.88
N GLN A 443 -7.62 -15.53 -7.82
CA GLN A 443 -6.90 -16.79 -7.76
C GLN A 443 -7.35 -17.76 -8.87
N LYS A 444 -8.67 -17.90 -9.09
CA LYS A 444 -9.26 -18.76 -10.13
C LYS A 444 -8.94 -18.34 -11.58
N ARG A 445 -8.40 -17.13 -11.81
CA ARG A 445 -8.06 -16.67 -13.18
C ARG A 445 -6.80 -17.35 -13.73
N ASN A 446 -6.90 -17.82 -14.97
CA ASN A 446 -5.78 -18.40 -15.73
C ASN A 446 -4.67 -17.37 -16.00
N VAL A 447 -3.44 -17.85 -16.15
CA VAL A 447 -2.24 -17.01 -16.34
C VAL A 447 -2.35 -16.10 -17.57
N ILE A 448 -2.88 -16.60 -18.69
CA ILE A 448 -3.07 -15.80 -19.93
C ILE A 448 -4.00 -14.61 -19.67
N ARG A 449 -5.10 -14.85 -18.94
CA ARG A 449 -6.04 -13.78 -18.57
C ARG A 449 -5.40 -12.76 -17.64
N LYS A 450 -4.51 -13.20 -16.74
CA LYS A 450 -3.71 -12.30 -15.88
C LYS A 450 -2.70 -11.48 -16.67
N ILE A 451 -2.10 -12.04 -17.74
CA ILE A 451 -1.18 -11.29 -18.62
C ILE A 451 -1.94 -10.17 -19.34
N CYS A 452 -3.18 -10.42 -19.75
CA CYS A 452 -4.05 -9.46 -20.43
C CYS A 452 -5.06 -8.79 -19.48
N ASP A 453 -4.70 -8.59 -18.20
CA ASP A 453 -5.55 -7.89 -17.24
C ASP A 453 -5.85 -6.45 -17.70
N ARG A 454 -6.96 -5.89 -17.19
CA ARG A 454 -7.38 -4.52 -17.53
C ARG A 454 -6.29 -3.53 -17.11
N GLN A 455 -6.05 -2.55 -17.97
CA GLN A 455 -5.02 -1.54 -17.82
C GLN A 455 -5.63 -0.15 -17.68
N ILE A 456 -4.96 0.73 -16.94
CA ILE A 456 -5.37 2.11 -16.70
C ILE A 456 -4.20 3.07 -16.92
N TRP A 457 -4.51 4.27 -17.38
CA TRP A 457 -3.53 5.34 -17.56
C TRP A 457 -2.93 5.80 -16.23
N ILE A 458 -1.64 6.11 -16.23
CA ILE A 458 -0.93 6.66 -15.07
C ILE A 458 -1.10 8.18 -15.08
N GLU A 459 -1.88 8.70 -14.14
CA GLU A 459 -2.15 10.14 -14.04
C GLU A 459 -0.92 10.89 -13.52
N GLU A 460 -0.24 10.34 -12.51
CA GLU A 460 0.90 10.96 -11.84
C GLU A 460 2.09 11.22 -12.78
N PRO A 461 2.46 12.49 -13.05
CA PRO A 461 3.54 12.83 -13.98
C PRO A 461 4.92 12.43 -13.46
N ALA A 462 5.18 12.55 -12.15
CA ALA A 462 6.49 12.19 -11.60
C ALA A 462 6.78 10.69 -11.77
N LEU A 463 5.76 9.85 -11.64
CA LEU A 463 5.87 8.42 -11.87
C LEU A 463 6.19 8.08 -13.34
N ARG A 464 5.54 8.78 -14.28
CA ARG A 464 5.83 8.61 -15.72
C ARG A 464 7.26 8.98 -16.06
N GLN A 465 7.76 10.10 -15.54
CA GLN A 465 9.16 10.51 -15.75
C GLN A 465 10.17 9.48 -15.22
N ILE A 466 9.90 8.86 -14.06
CA ILE A 466 10.73 7.76 -13.54
C ILE A 466 10.72 6.58 -14.51
N GLN A 467 9.54 6.20 -15.00
CA GLN A 467 9.39 5.11 -15.94
C GLN A 467 10.08 5.39 -17.28
N ASP A 468 9.98 6.60 -17.81
CA ASP A 468 10.66 7.06 -19.03
C ASP A 468 12.18 6.96 -18.87
N THR A 469 12.69 7.37 -17.70
CA THR A 469 14.13 7.29 -17.38
C THR A 469 14.60 5.83 -17.33
N ILE A 470 13.85 4.95 -16.66
CA ILE A 470 14.15 3.52 -16.58
C ILE A 470 14.13 2.86 -17.96
N PHE A 471 13.17 3.24 -18.80
CA PHE A 471 13.03 2.72 -20.15
C PHE A 471 14.20 3.17 -21.04
N LEU A 472 14.56 4.46 -20.98
CA LEU A 472 15.70 5.01 -21.71
C LEU A 472 17.02 4.34 -21.30
N GLN A 473 17.23 4.09 -20.00
CA GLN A 473 18.36 3.30 -19.51
C GLN A 473 18.38 1.88 -20.11
N ALA A 474 17.22 1.23 -20.25
CA ALA A 474 17.13 -0.11 -20.83
C ALA A 474 17.43 -0.11 -22.34
N ILE A 475 16.97 0.91 -23.07
CA ILE A 475 17.31 1.13 -24.48
C ILE A 475 18.82 1.33 -24.64
N LEU A 476 19.42 2.25 -23.88
CA LEU A 476 20.85 2.56 -24.01
C LEU A 476 21.72 1.34 -23.69
N ALA A 477 21.41 0.63 -22.59
CA ALA A 477 22.12 -0.59 -22.24
C ALA A 477 21.91 -1.70 -23.28
N GLY A 478 20.69 -1.86 -23.78
CA GLY A 478 20.37 -2.81 -24.85
C GLY A 478 21.14 -2.52 -26.13
N PHE A 479 21.28 -1.25 -26.52
CA PHE A 479 22.04 -0.85 -27.70
C PHE A 479 23.52 -1.23 -27.57
N VAL A 480 24.16 -0.81 -26.48
CA VAL A 480 25.59 -1.08 -26.22
C VAL A 480 25.88 -2.59 -26.19
N LEU A 481 25.09 -3.36 -25.43
CA LEU A 481 25.28 -4.81 -25.34
C LEU A 481 25.04 -5.52 -26.68
N SER A 482 24.12 -5.02 -27.50
CA SER A 482 23.89 -5.58 -28.84
C SER A 482 25.04 -5.28 -29.80
N CYS A 483 25.61 -4.07 -29.74
CA CYS A 483 26.81 -3.74 -30.51
C CYS A 483 27.99 -4.65 -30.12
N VAL A 484 28.15 -4.93 -28.82
CA VAL A 484 29.19 -5.88 -28.34
C VAL A 484 28.92 -7.29 -28.87
N ALA A 485 27.70 -7.81 -28.75
CA ALA A 485 27.34 -9.14 -29.22
C ALA A 485 27.61 -9.33 -30.73
N VAL A 486 27.10 -8.41 -31.55
CA VAL A 486 27.33 -8.42 -33.01
C VAL A 486 28.80 -8.22 -33.35
N GLY A 487 29.51 -7.37 -32.60
CA GLY A 487 30.95 -7.15 -32.76
C GLY A 487 31.76 -8.43 -32.55
N ILE A 488 31.40 -9.24 -31.53
CA ILE A 488 32.02 -10.55 -31.30
C ILE A 488 31.82 -11.46 -32.51
N PHE A 489 30.57 -11.61 -32.99
CA PHE A 489 30.30 -12.46 -34.16
C PHE A 489 30.96 -11.94 -35.44
N CYS A 490 31.08 -10.62 -35.63
CA CYS A 490 31.83 -10.04 -36.75
C CYS A 490 33.34 -10.35 -36.70
N ALA A 491 33.91 -10.50 -35.50
CA ALA A 491 35.32 -10.80 -35.31
C ALA A 491 35.68 -12.27 -35.55
N VAL A 492 34.72 -13.20 -35.38
CA VAL A 492 34.94 -14.63 -35.63
C VAL A 492 35.29 -14.87 -37.11
N PRO A 493 36.24 -15.75 -37.45
CA PRO A 493 36.49 -16.16 -38.85
C PRO A 493 35.25 -16.81 -39.52
N ARG A 494 35.34 -17.11 -40.83
CA ARG A 494 34.26 -17.82 -41.53
C ARG A 494 34.37 -19.32 -41.25
N GLY A 495 33.23 -19.96 -40.96
CA GLY A 495 33.16 -21.41 -40.80
C GLY A 495 33.21 -22.16 -42.14
N ASN A 496 32.56 -21.63 -43.18
CA ASN A 496 32.44 -22.24 -44.51
C ASN A 496 31.84 -23.67 -44.51
N PHE A 497 30.83 -23.91 -43.68
CA PHE A 497 30.19 -25.23 -43.56
C PHE A 497 29.12 -25.50 -44.65
N TYR A 498 28.44 -24.47 -45.15
CA TYR A 498 27.41 -24.56 -46.19
C TYR A 498 27.16 -23.23 -46.90
#